data_AF-A0A662K8W4-F1
#
_entry.id   AF-A0A662K8W4-F1
#
_cell.length_a   1.000
_cell.length_b   1.000
_cell.length_c   1.000
_cell.angle_alpha   90.00
_cell.angle_beta   90.00
_cell.angle_gamma   90.00
#
_symmetry.space_group_name_H-M   'P 1'
#
loop_
_entity.id
_entity.type
_entity.pdbx_description
1 polymer ?
#
loop_
_entity_poly.entity_id
_entity_poly.type
_entity_poly.pdbx_seq_one_letter_code
_entity_poly.pdbx_strand_id
1 'polypeptide(L)'
;MSRYGSSFREPPWVMGSPKEVMDWLEASHPSKKEKEKHPPPKKQFLKNLHIKFDFDVKRTMVQPRGLISRVMGRKWVEEDFDLLSVTELILRGLARAKFRNIVRIIVDGRILYDHPERKSDLRKTIDDFDEFSGEISNGKNVELTAVLADVERCTVRIKINKIHNVKRHSVEIQMKGRIREDIYHTFLNYLNEKIGLKDKEEAME
;
A
#
# COMPACT_ATOMS: atom_id res chain seq x y z
N MET A 1 43.19 22.12 30.37
CA MET A 1 43.69 22.57 29.05
C MET A 1 45.05 21.94 28.79
N SER A 2 45.07 20.82 28.07
CA SER A 2 46.16 20.50 27.14
C SER A 2 45.62 20.81 25.74
N ARG A 3 46.38 21.62 25.00
CA ARG A 3 46.02 22.17 23.68
C ARG A 3 46.40 21.10 22.65
N TYR A 4 45.40 20.51 21.98
CA TYR A 4 45.40 19.71 20.74
C TYR A 4 44.37 18.58 20.88
N GLY A 5 43.10 18.94 20.63
CA GLY A 5 42.02 17.97 20.41
C GLY A 5 42.16 17.35 19.02
N SER A 6 43.16 16.49 18.83
CA SER A 6 43.31 15.68 17.63
C SER A 6 42.82 14.26 17.93
N SER A 7 41.89 13.76 17.13
CA SER A 7 41.40 12.38 17.15
C SER A 7 42.44 11.39 16.57
N PHE A 8 43.72 11.66 16.80
CA PHE A 8 44.83 10.88 16.28
C PHE A 8 45.23 9.85 17.33
N ARG A 9 45.04 8.55 17.01
CA ARG A 9 45.50 7.46 17.88
C ARG A 9 47.02 7.42 17.81
N GLU A 10 47.67 7.71 18.93
CA GLU A 10 49.12 7.63 19.05
C GLU A 10 49.62 6.23 18.62
N PRO A 11 50.69 6.14 17.84
CA PRO A 11 51.23 4.87 17.37
C PRO A 11 51.84 4.06 18.53
N PRO A 12 51.70 2.73 18.52
CA PRO A 12 52.14 1.85 19.60
C PRO A 12 53.66 1.62 19.52
N TRP A 13 54.47 2.63 19.84
CA TRP A 13 55.92 2.45 19.97
C TRP A 13 56.34 1.85 21.32
N VAL A 14 55.40 1.25 22.07
CA VAL A 14 55.68 0.59 23.34
C VAL A 14 54.98 -0.78 23.34
N MET A 15 55.71 -1.82 22.94
CA MET A 15 55.40 -3.25 23.17
C MET A 15 54.03 -3.75 22.65
N GLY A 16 53.80 -3.72 21.34
CA GLY A 16 52.65 -4.38 20.71
C GLY A 16 53.08 -5.51 19.76
N SER A 17 52.26 -6.57 19.65
CA SER A 17 52.51 -7.68 18.71
C SER A 17 52.44 -7.19 17.25
N PRO A 18 53.08 -7.88 16.28
CA PRO A 18 53.04 -7.49 14.87
C PRO A 18 51.62 -7.27 14.32
N LYS A 19 50.62 -7.94 14.91
CA LYS A 19 49.21 -7.81 14.56
C LYS A 19 48.62 -6.45 14.96
N GLU A 20 48.96 -5.93 16.12
CA GLU A 20 48.44 -4.65 16.61
C GLU A 20 49.00 -3.47 15.80
N VAL A 21 50.23 -3.60 15.31
CA VAL A 21 50.83 -2.63 14.38
C VAL A 21 50.10 -2.66 13.03
N MET A 22 49.76 -3.84 12.52
CA MET A 22 48.98 -3.99 11.28
C MET A 22 47.57 -3.44 11.41
N ASP A 23 46.90 -3.71 12.54
CA ASP A 23 45.55 -3.19 12.82
C ASP A 23 45.57 -1.65 12.95
N TRP A 24 46.63 -1.07 13.54
CA TRP A 24 46.81 0.39 13.58
C TRP A 24 47.08 0.99 12.20
N LEU A 25 47.88 0.32 11.35
CA LEU A 25 48.12 0.72 9.97
C LEU A 25 46.83 0.70 9.13
N GLU A 26 46.01 -0.35 9.27
CA GLU A 26 44.73 -0.49 8.56
C GLU A 26 43.68 0.52 9.05
N ALA A 27 43.70 0.87 10.35
CA ALA A 27 42.82 1.91 10.90
C ALA A 27 43.24 3.33 10.47
N SER A 28 44.55 3.59 10.38
CA SER A 28 45.11 4.91 10.04
C SER A 28 45.08 5.19 8.54
N HIS A 29 45.16 4.14 7.72
CA HIS A 29 45.03 4.20 6.26
C HIS A 29 44.13 3.06 5.79
N PRO A 30 42.79 3.19 5.92
CA PRO A 30 41.88 2.17 5.47
C PRO A 30 42.12 1.91 3.99
N SER A 31 42.62 0.72 3.68
CA SER A 31 42.77 0.29 2.29
C SER A 31 41.40 0.45 1.62
N LYS A 32 41.36 1.12 0.47
CA LYS A 32 40.16 1.16 -0.38
C LYS A 32 39.94 -0.23 -0.99
N LYS A 33 39.77 -1.27 -0.18
CA LYS A 33 39.09 -2.47 -0.61
C LYS A 33 37.65 -2.03 -0.82
N GLU A 34 37.33 -1.72 -2.08
CA GLU A 34 35.95 -1.57 -2.50
C GLU A 34 35.20 -2.76 -1.94
N LYS A 35 34.33 -2.52 -0.95
CA LYS A 35 33.36 -3.52 -0.52
C LYS A 35 32.69 -3.98 -1.81
N GLU A 36 32.83 -5.27 -2.14
CA GLU A 36 32.16 -5.87 -3.28
C GLU A 36 30.70 -5.41 -3.23
N LYS A 37 30.33 -4.52 -4.16
CA LYS A 37 28.96 -4.04 -4.26
C LYS A 37 28.17 -5.23 -4.76
N HIS A 38 27.54 -5.96 -3.84
CA HIS A 38 26.54 -6.95 -4.21
C HIS A 38 25.62 -6.29 -5.25
N PRO A 39 25.42 -6.90 -6.43
CA PRO A 39 24.53 -6.34 -7.42
C PRO A 39 23.16 -6.14 -6.75
N PRO A 40 22.49 -5.00 -6.99
CA PRO A 40 21.20 -4.76 -6.38
C PRO A 40 20.28 -5.95 -6.69
N PRO A 41 19.50 -6.41 -5.70
CA PRO A 41 18.62 -7.56 -5.90
C PRO A 41 17.78 -7.36 -7.17
N LYS A 42 17.67 -8.41 -7.99
CA LYS A 42 16.85 -8.37 -9.21
C LYS A 42 15.44 -7.94 -8.82
N LYS A 43 14.97 -6.84 -9.41
CA LYS A 43 13.60 -6.35 -9.20
C LYS A 43 12.63 -7.40 -9.72
N GLN A 44 11.87 -8.01 -8.82
CA GLN A 44 10.77 -8.93 -9.17
C GLN A 44 9.50 -8.14 -9.47
N PHE A 45 8.75 -8.61 -10.45
CA PHE A 45 7.52 -7.96 -10.92
C PHE A 45 6.39 -8.97 -10.93
N LEU A 46 5.25 -8.54 -10.39
CA LEU A 46 3.99 -9.26 -10.43
C LEU A 46 3.13 -8.71 -11.57
N LYS A 47 2.28 -9.57 -12.14
CA LYS A 47 1.36 -9.22 -13.22
C LYS A 47 -0.07 -9.51 -12.81
N ASN A 48 -0.99 -8.67 -13.28
CA ASN A 48 -2.44 -8.79 -13.13
C ASN A 48 -2.90 -9.45 -11.83
N LEU A 49 -2.87 -8.69 -10.75
CA LEU A 49 -3.22 -9.19 -9.44
C LEU A 49 -4.69 -8.96 -9.15
N HIS A 50 -5.31 -9.95 -8.53
CA HIS A 50 -6.67 -9.87 -8.04
C HIS A 50 -6.69 -10.28 -6.58
N ILE A 51 -7.04 -9.34 -5.70
CA ILE A 51 -7.15 -9.55 -4.27
C ILE A 51 -8.59 -9.33 -3.86
N LYS A 52 -9.13 -10.23 -3.05
CA LYS A 52 -10.43 -10.08 -2.42
C LYS A 52 -10.32 -10.40 -0.95
N PHE A 53 -11.04 -9.67 -0.12
CA PHE A 53 -11.06 -9.91 1.32
C PHE A 53 -12.28 -9.26 1.95
N ASP A 54 -12.57 -9.68 3.16
CA ASP A 54 -13.57 -9.07 4.02
C ASP A 54 -12.94 -8.43 5.26
N PHE A 55 -13.69 -7.53 5.89
CA PHE A 55 -13.34 -6.96 7.19
C PHE A 55 -13.79 -7.88 8.32
N ASP A 56 -13.02 -7.92 9.42
CA ASP A 56 -13.45 -8.60 10.65
C ASP A 56 -14.40 -7.71 11.47
N VAL A 57 -15.60 -7.48 10.92
CA VAL A 57 -16.65 -6.66 11.55
C VAL A 57 -17.96 -7.44 11.66
N LYS A 58 -18.93 -6.87 12.39
CA LYS A 58 -20.25 -7.49 12.54
C LYS A 58 -20.95 -7.57 11.18
N ARG A 59 -21.58 -8.71 10.95
CA ARG A 59 -22.33 -9.01 9.73
C ARG A 59 -23.81 -9.12 10.04
N THR A 60 -24.63 -8.33 9.36
CA THR A 60 -26.08 -8.36 9.48
C THR A 60 -26.71 -8.85 8.19
N MET A 61 -27.56 -9.87 8.28
CA MET A 61 -28.27 -10.38 7.11
C MET A 61 -29.35 -9.37 6.70
N VAL A 62 -29.29 -8.93 5.44
CA VAL A 62 -30.24 -7.97 4.89
C VAL A 62 -31.01 -8.57 3.72
N GLN A 63 -32.28 -8.18 3.57
CA GLN A 63 -33.06 -8.51 2.40
C GLN A 63 -33.05 -7.32 1.42
N PRO A 64 -32.70 -7.52 0.15
CA PRO A 64 -32.79 -6.45 -0.84
C PRO A 64 -34.26 -6.05 -1.03
N ARG A 65 -34.56 -4.75 -0.90
CA ARG A 65 -35.87 -4.21 -1.28
C ARG A 65 -35.92 -4.12 -2.81
N GLY A 66 -36.75 -4.94 -3.46
CA GLY A 66 -36.98 -4.90 -4.91
C GLY A 66 -37.29 -6.28 -5.55
N LEU A 67 -37.93 -6.29 -6.73
CA LEU A 67 -38.41 -7.50 -7.44
C LEU A 67 -37.30 -8.51 -7.82
N ILE A 68 -36.04 -8.07 -7.90
CA ILE A 68 -34.88 -8.90 -8.29
C ILE A 68 -34.46 -9.86 -7.14
N SER A 69 -34.91 -9.64 -5.91
CA SER A 69 -34.57 -10.49 -4.75
C SER A 69 -35.30 -11.84 -4.75
N ARG A 70 -36.47 -11.94 -5.38
CA ARG A 70 -37.31 -13.15 -5.36
C ARG A 70 -36.79 -14.31 -6.21
N VAL A 71 -36.01 -14.04 -7.25
CA VAL A 71 -35.70 -15.05 -8.29
C VAL A 71 -34.44 -15.86 -7.97
N MET A 72 -33.61 -15.45 -7.00
CA MET A 72 -32.24 -15.97 -6.91
C MET A 72 -31.75 -16.43 -5.54
N GLY A 73 -32.60 -16.53 -4.51
CA GLY A 73 -32.20 -17.05 -3.19
C GLY A 73 -30.96 -16.34 -2.60
N ARG A 74 -30.66 -15.13 -3.09
CA ARG A 74 -29.42 -14.43 -2.83
C ARG A 74 -29.55 -13.81 -1.45
N LYS A 75 -28.93 -14.45 -0.47
CA LYS A 75 -28.67 -13.86 0.84
C LYS A 75 -27.69 -12.71 0.68
N TRP A 76 -28.02 -11.56 1.25
CA TRP A 76 -27.17 -10.39 1.29
C TRP A 76 -26.75 -10.12 2.73
N VAL A 77 -25.58 -9.53 2.87
CA VAL A 77 -24.99 -9.16 4.14
C VAL A 77 -24.61 -7.69 4.09
N GLU A 78 -24.84 -7.02 5.20
CA GLU A 78 -24.33 -5.69 5.50
C GLU A 78 -23.22 -5.83 6.55
N GLU A 79 -22.05 -5.30 6.23
CA GLU A 79 -20.91 -5.25 7.15
C GLU A 79 -20.92 -3.91 7.92
N ASP A 80 -20.77 -3.97 9.23
CA ASP A 80 -20.79 -2.80 10.11
C ASP A 80 -19.43 -2.10 10.15
N PHE A 81 -19.04 -1.51 9.02
CA PHE A 81 -17.89 -0.62 8.92
C PHE A 81 -18.29 0.77 8.41
N ASP A 82 -17.44 1.76 8.72
CA ASP A 82 -17.55 3.09 8.16
C ASP A 82 -16.84 3.16 6.80
N LEU A 83 -17.62 3.44 5.75
CA LEU A 83 -17.14 3.44 4.37
C LEU A 83 -16.12 4.57 4.14
N LEU A 84 -16.27 5.70 4.83
CA LEU A 84 -15.34 6.82 4.76
C LEU A 84 -13.98 6.43 5.32
N SER A 85 -13.93 5.97 6.55
CA SER A 85 -12.70 5.52 7.22
C SER A 85 -11.96 4.45 6.42
N VAL A 86 -12.68 3.46 5.89
CA VAL A 86 -12.10 2.40 5.07
C VAL A 86 -11.50 2.95 3.77
N THR A 87 -12.23 3.82 3.10
CA THR A 87 -11.78 4.45 1.84
C THR A 87 -10.52 5.29 2.09
N GLU A 88 -10.49 6.05 3.18
CA GLU A 88 -9.32 6.85 3.57
C GLU A 88 -8.09 5.98 3.84
N LEU A 89 -8.25 4.88 4.59
CA LEU A 89 -7.17 3.93 4.84
C LEU A 89 -6.63 3.35 3.53
N ILE A 90 -7.50 2.99 2.60
CA ILE A 90 -7.08 2.47 1.29
C ILE A 90 -6.30 3.52 0.51
N LEU A 91 -6.75 4.79 0.48
CA LEU A 91 -6.04 5.88 -0.18
C LEU A 91 -4.66 6.12 0.44
N ARG A 92 -4.56 6.12 1.77
CA ARG A 92 -3.30 6.22 2.50
C ARG A 92 -2.37 5.04 2.18
N GLY A 93 -2.92 3.84 2.06
CA GLY A 93 -2.18 2.64 1.62
C GLY A 93 -1.60 2.81 0.21
N LEU A 94 -2.41 3.29 -0.73
CA LEU A 94 -1.96 3.61 -2.09
C LEU A 94 -0.84 4.66 -2.07
N ALA A 95 -0.97 5.69 -1.24
CA ALA A 95 0.04 6.74 -1.12
C ALA A 95 1.37 6.21 -0.56
N ARG A 96 1.30 5.32 0.44
CA ARG A 96 2.48 4.66 1.01
C ARG A 96 3.15 3.73 0.00
N ALA A 97 2.36 3.09 -0.85
CA ALA A 97 2.83 2.30 -1.99
C ALA A 97 3.20 3.15 -3.23
N LYS A 98 3.38 4.47 -3.08
CA LYS A 98 3.86 5.39 -4.13
C LYS A 98 2.94 5.50 -5.36
N PHE A 99 1.67 5.10 -5.25
CA PHE A 99 0.67 5.54 -6.22
C PHE A 99 0.61 7.06 -6.18
N ARG A 100 0.46 7.70 -7.34
CA ARG A 100 0.50 9.17 -7.42
C ARG A 100 -0.80 9.75 -7.92
N ASN A 101 -1.52 9.02 -8.75
CA ASN A 101 -2.70 9.52 -9.45
C ASN A 101 -3.94 8.76 -8.98
N ILE A 102 -4.95 9.48 -8.47
CA ILE A 102 -6.33 9.01 -8.40
C ILE A 102 -7.04 9.48 -9.66
N VAL A 103 -7.37 8.53 -10.53
CA VAL A 103 -8.07 8.84 -11.77
C VAL A 103 -9.52 9.18 -11.49
N ARG A 104 -10.17 8.40 -10.61
CA ARG A 104 -11.61 8.47 -10.42
C ARG A 104 -12.08 7.95 -9.06
N ILE A 105 -13.09 8.60 -8.50
CA ILE A 105 -13.84 8.16 -7.31
C ILE A 105 -15.33 8.12 -7.66
N ILE A 106 -15.99 6.99 -7.40
CA ILE A 106 -17.41 6.78 -7.64
C ILE A 106 -18.06 6.30 -6.34
N VAL A 107 -19.22 6.87 -5.99
CA VAL A 107 -20.03 6.44 -4.84
C VAL A 107 -21.44 6.14 -5.32
N ASP A 108 -21.95 4.94 -5.05
CA ASP A 108 -23.29 4.49 -5.48
C ASP A 108 -23.57 4.75 -6.97
N GLY A 109 -22.53 4.58 -7.80
CA GLY A 109 -22.59 4.83 -9.26
C GLY A 109 -22.49 6.30 -9.68
N ARG A 110 -22.44 7.26 -8.75
CA ARG A 110 -22.21 8.69 -9.03
C ARG A 110 -20.72 9.01 -8.98
N ILE A 111 -20.22 9.69 -10.01
CA ILE A 111 -18.82 10.13 -10.07
C ILE A 111 -18.67 11.35 -9.16
N LEU A 112 -17.82 11.25 -8.13
CA LEU A 112 -17.50 12.37 -7.25
C LEU A 112 -16.19 13.08 -7.66
N TYR A 113 -15.28 12.34 -8.28
CA TYR A 113 -13.99 12.85 -8.74
C TYR A 113 -13.59 12.15 -10.04
N ASP A 114 -13.18 12.89 -11.06
CA ASP A 114 -12.69 12.34 -12.33
C ASP A 114 -11.65 13.29 -12.95
N HIS A 115 -10.37 12.95 -12.79
CA HIS A 115 -9.25 13.77 -13.25
C HIS A 115 -8.11 12.91 -13.84
N PRO A 116 -8.36 12.14 -14.91
CA PRO A 116 -7.34 11.29 -15.54
C PRO A 116 -6.09 12.06 -16.02
N GLU A 117 -6.23 13.36 -16.29
CA GLU A 117 -5.17 14.25 -16.74
C GLU A 117 -4.16 14.61 -15.64
N ARG A 118 -4.55 14.55 -14.36
CA ARG A 118 -3.67 14.88 -13.24
C ARG A 118 -2.64 13.77 -13.06
N LYS A 119 -1.35 14.12 -13.04
CA LYS A 119 -0.26 13.12 -12.96
C LYS A 119 0.12 12.71 -11.54
N SER A 120 -0.19 13.56 -10.56
CA SER A 120 0.17 13.36 -9.16
C SER A 120 -0.75 14.15 -8.24
N ASP A 121 -1.93 13.63 -7.95
CA ASP A 121 -2.96 14.28 -7.14
C ASP A 121 -3.35 13.49 -5.89
N LEU A 122 -2.93 12.23 -5.73
CA LEU A 122 -3.38 11.36 -4.62
C LEU A 122 -3.25 12.01 -3.24
N ARG A 123 -2.13 12.69 -2.95
CA ARG A 123 -1.97 13.38 -1.65
C ARG A 123 -2.98 14.51 -1.49
N LYS A 124 -3.14 15.31 -2.53
CA LYS A 124 -4.13 16.39 -2.55
C LYS A 124 -5.55 15.83 -2.42
N THR A 125 -5.88 14.73 -3.09
CA THR A 125 -7.17 14.05 -2.94
C THR A 125 -7.39 13.50 -1.53
N ILE A 126 -6.34 13.14 -0.80
CA ILE A 126 -6.42 12.77 0.62
C ILE A 126 -6.63 14.01 1.49
N ASP A 127 -5.95 15.12 1.19
CA ASP A 127 -6.09 16.38 1.93
C ASP A 127 -7.50 16.99 1.71
N ASP A 128 -8.02 16.90 0.49
CA ASP A 128 -9.35 17.36 0.07
C ASP A 128 -10.43 16.29 0.33
N PHE A 129 -10.12 15.20 1.04
CA PHE A 129 -11.03 14.06 1.21
C PHE A 129 -12.32 14.44 1.97
N ASP A 130 -12.24 15.48 2.81
CA ASP A 130 -13.38 16.08 3.51
C ASP A 130 -14.46 16.60 2.55
N GLU A 131 -14.09 17.03 1.34
CA GLU A 131 -15.03 17.53 0.32
C GLU A 131 -16.05 16.48 -0.13
N PHE A 132 -15.71 15.19 0.00
CA PHE A 132 -16.55 14.07 -0.43
C PHE A 132 -17.05 13.23 0.76
N SER A 133 -16.77 13.67 1.98
CA SER A 133 -16.96 12.88 3.20
C SER A 133 -18.43 12.52 3.42
N GLY A 134 -19.34 13.48 3.21
CA GLY A 134 -20.78 13.30 3.39
C GLY A 134 -21.36 12.26 2.42
N GLU A 135 -20.99 12.32 1.15
CA GLU A 135 -21.43 11.38 0.13
C GLU A 135 -20.90 9.97 0.41
N ILE A 136 -19.62 9.84 0.77
CA ILE A 136 -19.00 8.54 1.05
C ILE A 136 -19.59 7.92 2.33
N SER A 137 -19.74 8.67 3.42
CA SER A 137 -20.32 8.15 4.68
C SER A 137 -21.75 7.66 4.53
N ASN A 138 -22.56 8.30 3.67
CA ASN A 138 -23.94 7.89 3.41
C ASN A 138 -24.06 6.83 2.29
N GLY A 139 -22.96 6.56 1.58
CA GLY A 139 -22.92 5.62 0.47
C GLY A 139 -22.96 4.16 0.93
N LYS A 140 -23.29 3.27 -0.02
CA LYS A 140 -23.26 1.81 0.19
C LYS A 140 -22.08 1.16 -0.50
N ASN A 141 -21.54 1.80 -1.53
CA ASN A 141 -20.38 1.33 -2.27
C ASN A 141 -19.51 2.49 -2.73
N VAL A 142 -18.21 2.24 -2.79
CA VAL A 142 -17.19 3.12 -3.36
C VAL A 142 -16.40 2.33 -4.40
N GLU A 143 -16.14 2.95 -5.56
CA GLU A 143 -15.13 2.50 -6.51
C GLU A 143 -14.03 3.55 -6.67
N LEU A 144 -12.78 3.14 -6.47
CA LEU A 144 -11.58 3.96 -6.69
C LEU A 144 -10.81 3.44 -7.90
N THR A 145 -10.28 4.34 -8.71
CA THR A 145 -9.30 4.00 -9.75
C THR A 145 -8.04 4.82 -9.53
N ALA A 146 -6.90 4.15 -9.39
CA ALA A 146 -5.60 4.76 -9.18
C ALA A 146 -4.59 4.24 -10.20
N VAL A 147 -3.58 5.05 -10.51
CA VAL A 147 -2.49 4.68 -11.43
C VAL A 147 -1.15 4.85 -10.76
N LEU A 148 -0.34 3.79 -10.86
CA LEU A 148 1.08 3.82 -10.58
C LEU A 148 1.83 4.14 -11.88
N ALA A 149 2.45 5.31 -11.91
CA ALA A 149 3.37 5.73 -12.97
C ALA A 149 4.82 5.55 -12.48
N ASP A 150 5.25 4.30 -12.30
CA ASP A 150 6.66 3.92 -12.07
C ASP A 150 7.27 3.43 -13.40
N VAL A 151 8.38 2.68 -13.37
CA VAL A 151 9.03 2.08 -14.56
C VAL A 151 8.04 1.31 -15.45
N GLU A 152 7.05 0.65 -14.85
CA GLU A 152 5.94 0.00 -15.56
C GLU A 152 4.61 0.52 -15.03
N ARG A 153 3.64 0.72 -15.94
CA ARG A 153 2.31 1.25 -15.60
C ARG A 153 1.46 0.15 -14.98
N CYS A 154 0.91 0.42 -13.79
CA CYS A 154 -0.10 -0.41 -13.15
C CYS A 154 -1.34 0.44 -12.87
N THR A 155 -2.52 -0.08 -13.23
CA THR A 155 -3.81 0.55 -12.92
C THR A 155 -4.52 -0.29 -11.87
N VAL A 156 -4.89 0.32 -10.76
CA VAL A 156 -5.57 -0.35 -9.66
C VAL A 156 -7.01 0.13 -9.60
N ARG A 157 -7.94 -0.82 -9.64
CA ARG A 157 -9.36 -0.59 -9.39
C ARG A 157 -9.73 -1.23 -8.07
N ILE A 158 -10.29 -0.46 -7.16
CA ILE A 158 -10.71 -0.92 -5.83
C ILE A 158 -12.21 -0.73 -5.73
N LYS A 159 -12.91 -1.75 -5.26
CA LYS A 159 -14.34 -1.70 -4.94
C LYS A 159 -14.52 -2.04 -3.49
N ILE A 160 -15.30 -1.23 -2.78
CA ILE A 160 -15.66 -1.43 -1.38
C ILE A 160 -17.18 -1.42 -1.33
N ASN A 161 -17.78 -2.50 -0.86
CA ASN A 161 -19.23 -2.67 -0.78
C ASN A 161 -19.62 -2.96 0.66
N LYS A 162 -20.32 -2.02 1.29
CA LYS A 162 -20.90 -2.22 2.63
C LYS A 162 -21.99 -3.28 2.62
N ILE A 163 -22.74 -3.35 1.51
CA ILE A 163 -23.80 -4.34 1.28
C ILE A 163 -23.44 -5.18 0.07
N HIS A 164 -23.25 -6.48 0.27
CA HIS A 164 -22.87 -7.40 -0.79
C HIS A 164 -23.54 -8.76 -0.66
N ASN A 165 -23.43 -9.57 -1.72
CA ASN A 165 -23.90 -10.95 -1.67
C ASN A 165 -22.97 -11.77 -0.77
N VAL A 166 -23.52 -12.72 0.00
CA VAL A 166 -22.74 -13.59 0.90
C VAL A 166 -21.65 -14.40 0.16
N LYS A 167 -21.80 -14.64 -1.15
CA LYS A 167 -20.79 -15.33 -1.98
C LYS A 167 -19.72 -14.40 -2.57
N ARG A 168 -19.74 -13.12 -2.23
CA ARG A 168 -18.79 -12.11 -2.70
C ARG A 168 -18.13 -11.47 -1.49
N HIS A 169 -16.95 -10.90 -1.71
CA HIS A 169 -16.25 -10.14 -0.68
C HIS A 169 -16.67 -8.68 -0.64
N SER A 170 -16.52 -8.03 0.51
CA SER A 170 -16.79 -6.60 0.67
C SER A 170 -15.74 -5.74 -0.04
N VAL A 171 -14.49 -6.19 -0.14
CA VAL A 171 -13.44 -5.51 -0.90
C VAL A 171 -12.92 -6.35 -2.06
N GLU A 172 -12.78 -5.71 -3.21
CA GLU A 172 -12.17 -6.28 -4.41
C GLU A 172 -11.12 -5.29 -4.96
N ILE A 173 -9.89 -5.74 -5.11
CA ILE A 173 -8.76 -4.97 -5.66
C ILE A 173 -8.25 -5.68 -6.90
N GLN A 174 -8.29 -4.99 -8.02
CA GLN A 174 -7.76 -5.46 -9.30
C GLN A 174 -6.62 -4.57 -9.74
N MET A 175 -5.42 -5.12 -9.85
CA MET A 175 -4.22 -4.43 -10.31
C MET A 175 -3.85 -4.91 -11.72
N LYS A 176 -4.17 -4.12 -12.75
CA LYS A 176 -3.87 -4.47 -14.15
C LYS A 176 -2.54 -3.88 -14.60
N GLY A 177 -1.73 -4.70 -15.27
CA GLY A 177 -0.39 -4.32 -15.72
C GLY A 177 0.69 -5.00 -14.88
N ARG A 178 1.81 -4.30 -14.67
CA ARG A 178 2.96 -4.83 -13.94
C ARG A 178 3.30 -3.94 -12.76
N ILE A 179 3.51 -4.55 -11.60
CA ILE A 179 3.87 -3.87 -10.35
C ILE A 179 5.11 -4.54 -9.78
N ARG A 180 6.04 -3.75 -9.23
CA ARG A 180 7.15 -4.33 -8.50
C ARG A 180 6.63 -5.00 -7.23
N GLU A 181 7.20 -6.15 -6.91
CA GLU A 181 6.81 -6.94 -5.76
C GLU A 181 6.97 -6.15 -4.43
N ASP A 182 8.01 -5.32 -4.30
CA ASP A 182 8.23 -4.48 -3.12
C ASP A 182 7.09 -3.46 -2.90
N ILE A 183 6.58 -2.87 -3.98
CA ILE A 183 5.46 -1.92 -3.92
C ILE A 183 4.17 -2.64 -3.53
N TYR A 184 3.91 -3.81 -4.14
CA TYR A 184 2.76 -4.63 -3.83
C TYR A 184 2.71 -5.02 -2.35
N HIS A 185 3.80 -5.56 -1.82
CA HIS A 185 3.89 -5.93 -0.40
C HIS A 185 3.80 -4.72 0.51
N THR A 186 4.34 -3.57 0.11
CA THR A 186 4.15 -2.31 0.88
C THR A 186 2.68 -1.95 1.02
N PHE A 187 1.91 -2.05 -0.07
CA PHE A 187 0.48 -1.78 -0.05
C PHE A 187 -0.28 -2.78 0.83
N LEU A 188 -0.05 -4.08 0.60
CA LEU A 188 -0.74 -5.13 1.33
C LEU A 188 -0.42 -5.13 2.82
N ASN A 189 0.85 -4.98 3.19
CA ASN A 189 1.25 -4.95 4.59
C ASN A 189 0.60 -3.78 5.32
N TYR A 190 0.48 -2.63 4.65
CA TYR A 190 -0.25 -1.49 5.22
C TYR A 190 -1.72 -1.81 5.47
N LEU A 191 -2.42 -2.41 4.47
CA LEU A 191 -3.82 -2.80 4.66
C LEU A 191 -3.94 -3.82 5.79
N ASN A 192 -3.07 -4.84 5.82
CA ASN A 192 -3.11 -5.85 6.86
C ASN A 192 -2.90 -5.27 8.27
N GLU A 193 -1.97 -4.33 8.42
CA GLU A 193 -1.68 -3.66 9.68
C GLU A 193 -2.84 -2.77 10.16
N LYS A 194 -3.54 -2.08 9.25
CA LYS A 194 -4.55 -1.06 9.60
C LYS A 194 -5.98 -1.56 9.60
N ILE A 195 -6.28 -2.58 8.82
CA ILE A 195 -7.65 -2.99 8.52
C ILE A 195 -8.01 -4.34 9.14
N GLY A 196 -7.03 -5.22 9.37
CA GLY A 196 -7.29 -6.59 9.83
C GLY A 196 -8.01 -7.40 8.74
N LEU A 197 -7.24 -7.96 7.81
CA LEU A 197 -7.78 -8.68 6.65
C LEU A 197 -8.23 -10.09 7.07
N LYS A 198 -9.45 -10.48 6.68
CA LYS A 198 -9.99 -11.84 6.85
C LYS A 198 -10.36 -12.44 5.50
N ASP A 199 -10.29 -13.78 5.40
CA ASP A 199 -10.70 -14.54 4.22
C ASP A 199 -10.10 -14.02 2.91
N LYS A 200 -8.78 -13.80 2.94
CA LYS A 200 -8.02 -13.22 1.82
C LYS A 200 -7.85 -14.24 0.69
N GLU A 201 -8.38 -13.93 -0.48
CA GLU A 201 -8.13 -14.64 -1.73
C GLU A 201 -7.18 -13.83 -2.62
N GLU A 202 -6.09 -14.45 -3.08
CA GLU A 202 -5.16 -13.86 -4.04
C GLU A 202 -5.08 -14.73 -5.30
N ALA A 203 -5.22 -14.10 -6.46
CA ALA A 203 -4.99 -14.72 -7.74
C ALA A 203 -4.02 -13.88 -8.57
N MET A 204 -3.14 -14.56 -9.31
CA MET A 204 -2.23 -13.99 -10.28
C MET A 204 -2.60 -14.52 -11.67
N GLU A 205 -2.80 -13.62 -12.64
CA GLU A 205 -3.14 -13.94 -14.04
C GLU A 205 -2.04 -13.52 -15.03
#